data_AF-A0A3M7EJ54-F1
#
_entry.id   AF-A0A3M7EJ54-F1
#
_cell.length_a   1.000
_cell.length_b   1.000
_cell.length_c   1.000
_cell.angle_alpha   90.00
_cell.angle_beta   90.00
_cell.angle_gamma   90.00
#
_symmetry.space_group_name_H-M   'P 1'
#
loop_
_entity.id
_entity.type
_entity.pdbx_description
1 polymer ?
#
loop_
_entity_poly.entity_id
_entity_poly.type
_entity_poly.pdbx_seq_one_letter_code
_entity_poly.pdbx_strand_id
1 'polypeptide(L)'
;MQDLRVTSLAVNYDLVSWRVGRNRVLIGEEDGLNLAPQMQKKPKKPRKDGTEYPDREEPRSRKLGRLRERMVLYDATIQSIESIKELRGAMRDAAFVEELDGKIAYFRALKCLNISRSHSMLSNHVNALALLKRAQDLSSTPLPTAQSQPDAASPPTLNVLQASSANLQKQVAALIARTHAIVEMRKLESNARTAAEKHQTSAAPLVQNLNSYPTPGVQVDLKNLVQYPPKIQPVPVKPLFLDVAWNYIDYPGRTAEIPAAKAAAPGQDTQMANGVEEKPAVEQPKKRGWFGFGR
;
A
#
# COMPACT_ATOMS: atom_id res chain seq x y z
N MET A 1 27.88 -43.98 13.88
CA MET A 1 28.01 -43.09 12.69
C MET A 1 26.93 -42.02 12.63
N GLN A 2 25.67 -42.28 13.02
CA GLN A 2 24.63 -41.26 13.09
C GLN A 2 24.89 -40.23 14.20
N ASP A 3 25.31 -40.67 15.39
CA ASP A 3 25.59 -39.76 16.52
C ASP A 3 26.68 -38.73 16.23
N LEU A 4 27.75 -39.13 15.52
CA LEU A 4 28.82 -38.22 15.09
C LEU A 4 28.34 -37.12 14.14
N ARG A 5 27.29 -37.38 13.36
CA ARG A 5 26.72 -36.39 12.43
C ARG A 5 25.84 -35.39 13.18
N VAL A 6 25.10 -35.86 14.19
CA VAL A 6 24.27 -35.01 15.05
C VAL A 6 25.15 -34.10 15.91
N THR A 7 26.21 -34.64 16.53
CA THR A 7 27.14 -33.83 17.31
C THR A 7 27.90 -32.83 16.45
N SER A 8 28.34 -33.22 15.25
CA SER A 8 28.96 -32.29 14.30
C SER A 8 28.01 -31.17 13.85
N LEU A 9 26.73 -31.50 13.61
CA LEU A 9 25.72 -30.50 13.28
C LEU A 9 25.49 -29.53 14.45
N ALA A 10 25.36 -30.04 15.67
CA ALA A 10 25.16 -29.23 16.87
C ALA A 10 26.33 -28.27 17.11
N VAL A 11 27.58 -28.76 17.06
CA VAL A 11 28.78 -27.93 17.23
C VAL A 11 28.88 -26.85 16.15
N ASN A 12 28.59 -27.19 14.89
CA ASN A 12 28.60 -26.21 13.81
C ASN A 12 27.47 -25.18 13.95
N TYR A 13 26.28 -25.62 14.37
CA TYR A 13 25.15 -24.73 14.65
C TYR A 13 25.51 -23.74 15.75
N ASP A 14 26.10 -24.20 16.85
CA ASP A 14 26.52 -23.35 17.97
C ASP A 14 27.57 -22.33 17.51
N LEU A 15 28.60 -22.77 16.78
CA LEU A 15 29.65 -21.87 16.27
C LEU A 15 29.05 -20.77 15.37
N VAL A 16 28.17 -21.15 14.43
CA VAL A 16 27.48 -20.17 13.57
C VAL A 16 26.55 -19.29 14.39
N SER A 17 25.88 -19.83 15.41
CA SER A 17 25.01 -19.08 16.31
C SER A 17 25.76 -17.98 17.05
N TRP A 18 26.96 -18.27 17.56
CA TRP A 18 27.86 -17.28 18.16
C TRP A 18 28.34 -16.23 17.14
N ARG A 19 28.68 -16.65 15.92
CA ARG A 19 29.08 -15.72 14.84
C ARG A 19 27.95 -14.78 14.46
N VAL A 20 26.74 -15.29 14.32
CA VAL A 20 25.53 -14.48 14.06
C VAL A 20 25.25 -13.57 15.24
N GLY A 21 25.34 -14.07 16.46
CA GLY A 21 25.22 -13.28 17.68
C GLY A 21 26.14 -12.07 17.73
N ARG A 22 27.43 -12.28 17.46
CA ARG A 22 28.40 -11.19 17.32
C ARG A 22 27.97 -10.17 16.28
N ASN A 23 27.53 -10.63 15.10
CA ASN A 23 27.09 -9.72 14.04
C ASN A 23 25.83 -8.92 14.45
N ARG A 24 24.88 -9.55 15.15
CA ARG A 24 23.68 -8.88 15.70
C ARG A 24 24.06 -7.76 16.66
N VAL A 25 24.99 -8.02 17.59
CA VAL A 25 25.54 -7.00 18.49
C VAL A 25 26.18 -5.83 17.72
N LEU A 26 26.96 -6.12 16.67
CA LEU A 26 27.60 -5.09 15.85
C LEU A 26 26.60 -4.25 15.03
N ILE A 27 25.48 -4.84 14.60
CA ILE A 27 24.42 -4.13 13.89
C ILE A 27 23.71 -3.13 14.83
N GLY A 28 23.55 -3.51 16.10
CA GLY A 28 23.00 -2.71 17.18
C GLY A 28 21.67 -3.25 17.72
N GLU A 29 20.96 -2.41 18.47
CA GLU A 29 19.68 -2.77 19.11
C GLU A 29 18.63 -3.26 18.11
N GLU A 30 17.83 -4.25 18.54
CA GLU A 30 16.75 -4.87 17.76
C GLU A 30 17.22 -5.31 16.35
N ASP A 31 18.43 -5.87 16.23
CA ASP A 31 19.00 -6.29 14.95
C ASP A 31 19.03 -5.18 13.89
N GLY A 32 19.17 -3.93 14.31
CA GLY A 32 19.22 -2.78 13.39
C GLY A 32 17.86 -2.38 12.83
N LEU A 33 16.78 -2.77 13.52
CA LEU A 33 15.41 -2.33 13.26
C LEU A 33 15.35 -0.82 13.14
N ASN A 34 16.03 -0.07 14.01
CA ASN A 34 16.14 1.39 13.95
C ASN A 34 17.56 1.84 13.54
N LEU A 35 17.63 3.02 12.90
CA LEU A 35 18.89 3.72 12.69
C LEU A 35 18.97 4.87 13.70
N ALA A 36 19.40 4.55 14.92
CA ALA A 36 19.58 5.55 15.96
C ALA A 36 20.59 6.62 15.51
N PRO A 37 20.28 7.92 15.69
CA PRO A 37 21.22 8.99 15.42
C PRO A 37 22.42 8.82 16.37
N GLN A 38 23.62 8.67 15.82
CA GLN A 38 24.83 8.77 16.63
C GLN A 38 25.22 10.24 16.69
N MET A 39 25.51 10.73 17.88
CA MET A 39 26.02 12.10 18.05
C MET A 39 27.47 12.14 17.59
N GLN A 40 27.86 13.18 16.86
CA GLN A 40 29.26 13.38 16.52
C GLN A 40 30.05 13.61 17.82
N LYS A 41 31.17 12.89 17.99
CA LYS A 41 32.07 13.16 19.11
C LYS A 41 32.53 14.61 19.02
N LYS A 42 32.19 15.40 20.05
CA LYS A 42 32.64 16.80 20.16
C LYS A 42 34.18 16.82 20.09
N PRO A 43 34.79 17.74 19.33
CA PRO A 43 36.24 17.85 19.32
C PRO A 43 36.74 18.12 20.73
N LYS A 44 37.78 17.40 21.17
CA LYS A 44 38.32 17.49 22.53
C LYS A 44 38.94 18.85 22.86
N LYS A 45 39.23 19.68 21.85
CA LYS A 45 39.83 21.00 22.04
C LYS A 45 38.72 22.04 22.26
N PRO A 46 38.74 22.81 23.36
CA PRO A 46 37.80 23.89 23.57
C PRO A 46 37.95 24.93 22.46
N ARG A 47 36.84 25.57 22.09
CA ARG A 47 36.85 26.64 21.09
C ARG A 47 37.58 27.84 21.67
N LYS A 48 38.36 28.56 20.85
CA LYS A 48 39.07 29.79 21.25
C LYS A 48 38.13 30.87 21.81
N ASP A 49 36.85 30.83 21.43
CA ASP A 49 35.81 31.79 21.81
C ASP A 49 35.03 31.39 23.09
N GLY A 50 35.43 30.33 23.82
CA GLY A 50 34.77 29.88 25.05
C GLY A 50 33.36 29.28 24.89
N THR A 51 32.80 29.30 23.67
CA THR A 51 31.49 28.72 23.36
C THR A 51 31.57 27.21 23.11
N GLU A 52 30.60 26.46 23.62
CA GLU A 52 30.49 25.02 23.37
C GLU A 52 30.21 24.72 21.89
N TYR A 53 30.75 23.60 21.39
CA TYR A 53 30.40 23.13 20.05
C TYR A 53 28.93 22.69 20.01
N PRO A 54 28.14 23.17 19.04
CA PRO A 54 26.76 22.72 18.89
C PRO A 54 26.72 21.23 18.59
N ASP A 55 25.70 20.55 19.12
CA ASP A 55 25.44 19.15 18.81
C ASP A 55 25.06 19.02 17.34
N ARG A 56 26.03 18.56 16.54
CA ARG A 56 25.82 18.39 15.10
C ARG A 56 25.38 16.96 14.81
N GLU A 57 24.21 16.82 14.21
CA GLU A 57 23.76 15.54 13.68
C GLU A 57 24.75 14.95 12.68
N GLU A 58 24.77 13.62 12.58
CA GLU A 58 25.61 12.92 11.61
C GLU A 58 25.32 13.36 10.17
N PRO A 59 26.36 13.61 9.36
CA PRO A 59 26.19 13.90 7.96
C PRO A 59 25.59 12.69 7.25
N ARG A 60 24.81 12.94 6.20
CA ARG A 60 24.16 11.90 5.38
C ARG A 60 25.16 10.85 4.87
N SER A 61 26.40 11.25 4.54
CA SER A 61 27.45 10.33 4.10
C SER A 61 27.84 9.29 5.16
N ARG A 62 27.98 9.69 6.43
CA ARG A 62 28.27 8.76 7.53
C ARG A 62 27.09 7.82 7.80
N LYS A 63 25.86 8.34 7.76
CA LYS A 63 24.64 7.51 7.88
C LYS A 63 24.60 6.43 6.79
N LEU A 64 24.93 6.79 5.54
CA LEU A 64 25.02 5.84 4.43
C LEU A 64 26.18 4.84 4.60
N GLY A 65 27.32 5.27 5.14
CA GLY A 65 28.45 4.38 5.49
C GLY A 65 28.04 3.29 6.49
N ARG A 66 27.39 3.68 7.59
CA ARG A 66 26.85 2.74 8.59
C ARG A 66 25.86 1.75 8.00
N LEU A 67 24.98 2.19 7.09
CA LEU A 67 24.04 1.30 6.41
C LEU A 67 24.75 0.28 5.51
N ARG A 68 25.86 0.66 4.86
CA ARG A 68 26.70 -0.26 4.07
C ARG A 68 27.42 -1.28 4.96
N GLU A 69 27.95 -0.84 6.09
CA GLU A 69 28.56 -1.76 7.08
C GLU A 69 27.54 -2.79 7.58
N ARG A 70 26.32 -2.35 7.93
CA ARG A 70 25.21 -3.24 8.29
C ARG A 70 24.87 -4.23 7.17
N MET A 71 24.87 -3.79 5.92
CA MET A 71 24.62 -4.67 4.76
C MET A 71 25.62 -5.82 4.70
N VAL A 72 26.91 -5.53 4.89
CA VAL A 72 27.97 -6.56 4.90
C VAL A 72 27.74 -7.56 6.05
N LEU A 73 27.31 -7.08 7.22
CA LEU A 73 26.99 -7.95 8.35
C LEU A 73 25.79 -8.86 8.06
N TYR A 74 24.71 -8.35 7.44
CA TYR A 74 23.58 -9.18 7.03
C TYR A 74 23.95 -10.22 5.98
N ASP A 75 24.79 -9.87 5.00
CA ASP A 75 25.23 -10.83 4.00
C ASP A 75 26.09 -11.93 4.63
N ALA A 76 26.96 -11.57 5.56
CA ALA A 76 27.73 -12.54 6.33
C ALA A 76 26.85 -13.43 7.22
N THR A 77 25.76 -12.91 7.81
CA THR A 77 24.83 -13.75 8.60
C THR A 77 24.06 -14.70 7.71
N ILE A 78 23.50 -14.23 6.59
CA ILE A 78 22.77 -15.07 5.62
C ILE A 78 23.67 -16.20 5.11
N GLN A 79 24.90 -15.89 4.67
CA GLN A 79 25.85 -16.89 4.20
C GLN A 79 26.21 -17.90 5.30
N SER A 80 26.36 -17.43 6.55
CA SER A 80 26.66 -18.33 7.66
C SER A 80 25.50 -19.30 7.92
N ILE A 81 24.25 -18.85 7.82
CA ILE A 81 23.07 -19.72 7.99
C ILE A 81 22.94 -20.69 6.81
N GLU A 82 23.19 -20.25 5.58
CA GLU A 82 23.20 -21.10 4.39
C GLU A 82 24.26 -22.22 4.51
N SER A 83 25.44 -21.94 5.08
CA SER A 83 26.45 -22.98 5.33
C SER A 83 26.01 -24.09 6.29
N ILE A 84 25.09 -23.81 7.23
CA ILE A 84 24.50 -24.85 8.10
C ILE A 84 23.64 -25.80 7.26
N LYS A 85 22.89 -25.27 6.28
CA LYS A 85 22.01 -26.07 5.42
C LYS A 85 22.78 -27.06 4.54
N GLU A 86 24.00 -26.71 4.12
CA GLU A 86 24.86 -27.59 3.31
C GLU A 86 25.38 -28.82 4.07
N LEU A 87 25.30 -28.82 5.41
CA LEU A 87 25.74 -29.96 6.22
C LEU A 87 24.81 -31.16 6.03
N ARG A 88 25.39 -32.35 5.78
CA ARG A 88 24.66 -33.61 5.54
C ARG A 88 23.67 -34.02 6.63
N GLY A 89 23.77 -33.46 7.84
CA GLY A 89 22.82 -33.69 8.93
C GLY A 89 21.56 -32.82 8.83
N ALA A 90 21.67 -31.60 8.31
CA ALA A 90 20.58 -30.63 8.24
C ALA A 90 19.53 -30.99 7.18
N MET A 91 19.98 -31.40 5.99
CA MET A 91 19.12 -31.75 4.84
C MET A 91 18.13 -32.90 5.10
N ARG A 92 18.34 -33.70 6.16
CA ARG A 92 17.46 -34.82 6.51
C ARG A 92 16.24 -34.40 7.31
N ASP A 93 16.29 -33.24 7.94
CA ASP A 93 15.21 -32.71 8.76
C ASP A 93 14.57 -31.52 8.03
N ALA A 94 13.40 -31.75 7.43
CA ALA A 94 12.68 -30.74 6.68
C ALA A 94 12.21 -29.59 7.59
N ALA A 95 11.82 -29.89 8.83
CA ALA A 95 11.38 -28.87 9.78
C ALA A 95 12.54 -27.95 10.12
N PHE A 96 13.71 -28.51 10.42
CA PHE A 96 14.94 -27.74 10.70
C PHE A 96 15.34 -26.84 9.52
N VAL A 97 15.26 -27.34 8.28
CA VAL A 97 15.56 -26.55 7.08
C VAL A 97 14.56 -25.38 6.92
N GLU A 98 13.29 -25.61 7.18
CA GLU A 98 12.25 -24.57 7.18
C GLU A 98 12.50 -23.53 8.28
N GLU A 99 12.97 -23.94 9.47
CA GLU A 99 13.37 -22.99 10.52
C GLU A 99 14.52 -22.09 10.08
N LEU A 100 15.53 -22.66 9.44
CA LEU A 100 16.66 -21.91 8.90
C LEU A 100 16.21 -20.97 7.77
N ASP A 101 15.28 -21.40 6.91
CA ASP A 101 14.71 -20.52 5.87
C ASP A 101 13.94 -19.34 6.46
N GLY A 102 13.14 -19.57 7.50
CA GLY A 102 12.47 -18.50 8.23
C GLY A 102 13.47 -17.49 8.79
N LYS A 103 14.55 -17.96 9.43
CA LYS A 103 15.62 -17.10 9.96
C LYS A 103 16.35 -16.33 8.86
N ILE A 104 16.63 -16.97 7.72
CA ILE A 104 17.20 -16.32 6.53
C ILE A 104 16.25 -15.24 6.01
N ALA A 105 14.95 -15.54 5.90
CA ALA A 105 13.93 -14.58 5.44
C ALA A 105 13.86 -13.35 6.35
N TYR A 106 13.96 -13.53 7.66
CA TYR A 106 14.03 -12.44 8.64
C TYR A 106 15.23 -11.50 8.40
N PHE A 107 16.45 -12.03 8.30
CA PHE A 107 17.63 -11.20 8.04
C PHE A 107 17.62 -10.59 6.64
N ARG A 108 17.06 -11.28 5.63
CA ARG A 108 16.84 -10.71 4.29
C ARG A 108 15.84 -9.56 4.31
N ALA A 109 14.78 -9.64 5.12
CA ALA A 109 13.82 -8.56 5.31
C ALA A 109 14.48 -7.33 5.97
N LEU A 110 15.28 -7.54 7.03
CA LEU A 110 16.07 -6.48 7.67
C LEU A 110 17.09 -5.83 6.72
N LYS A 111 17.72 -6.63 5.86
CA LYS A 111 18.59 -6.13 4.78
C LYS A 111 17.81 -5.22 3.84
N CYS A 112 16.66 -5.68 3.33
CA CYS A 112 15.80 -4.88 2.43
C CYS A 112 15.34 -3.57 3.08
N LEU A 113 15.01 -3.59 4.38
CA LEU A 113 14.65 -2.42 5.17
C LEU A 113 15.81 -1.40 5.27
N ASN A 114 17.04 -1.85 5.51
CA ASN A 114 18.18 -0.94 5.62
C ASN A 114 18.58 -0.36 4.25
N ILE A 115 18.45 -1.14 3.17
CA ILE A 115 18.67 -0.65 1.80
C ILE A 115 17.57 0.36 1.42
N SER A 116 16.31 0.12 1.75
CA SER A 116 15.22 1.08 1.47
C SER A 116 15.44 2.42 2.18
N ARG A 117 15.96 2.41 3.41
CA ARG A 117 16.37 3.64 4.12
C ARG A 117 17.45 4.40 3.38
N SER A 118 18.44 3.71 2.82
CA SER A 118 19.48 4.34 2.00
C SER A 118 18.88 5.02 0.76
N HIS A 119 17.95 4.35 0.06
CA HIS A 119 17.24 4.95 -1.09
C HIS A 119 16.34 6.12 -0.69
N SER A 120 15.68 6.04 0.47
CA SER A 120 14.88 7.15 1.01
C SER A 120 15.76 8.37 1.30
N MET A 121 16.97 8.18 1.83
CA MET A 121 17.93 9.27 1.99
C MET A 121 18.36 9.82 0.64
N LEU A 122 18.59 8.94 -0.35
CA LEU A 122 18.92 9.29 -1.75
C LEU A 122 17.76 9.86 -2.57
N SER A 123 16.63 10.20 -1.95
CA SER A 123 15.41 10.71 -2.61
C SER A 123 14.84 9.79 -3.70
N ASN A 124 15.22 8.51 -3.72
CA ASN A 124 14.72 7.53 -4.68
C ASN A 124 13.62 6.68 -4.04
N HIS A 125 12.45 7.29 -3.85
CA HIS A 125 11.37 6.69 -3.04
C HIS A 125 10.64 5.53 -3.73
N VAL A 126 10.64 5.47 -5.06
CA VAL A 126 10.05 4.35 -5.82
C VAL A 126 10.81 3.06 -5.54
N ASN A 127 12.14 3.10 -5.62
CA ASN A 127 12.99 1.96 -5.27
C ASN A 127 12.89 1.61 -3.79
N ALA A 128 12.79 2.62 -2.91
CA ALA A 128 12.57 2.39 -1.49
C ALA A 128 11.24 1.63 -1.23
N LEU A 129 10.15 2.02 -1.89
CA LEU A 129 8.85 1.37 -1.77
C LEU A 129 8.89 -0.08 -2.26
N ALA A 130 9.53 -0.35 -3.40
CA ALA A 130 9.68 -1.70 -3.93
C ALA A 130 10.45 -2.61 -2.96
N LEU A 131 11.53 -2.11 -2.36
CA LEU A 131 12.31 -2.84 -1.36
C LEU A 131 11.53 -3.08 -0.07
N LEU A 132 10.72 -2.13 0.37
CA LEU A 132 9.86 -2.30 1.54
C LEU A 132 8.76 -3.34 1.29
N LYS A 133 8.18 -3.38 0.08
CA LYS A 133 7.23 -4.42 -0.32
C LYS A 133 7.86 -5.81 -0.29
N ARG A 134 9.06 -5.95 -0.87
CA ARG A 134 9.83 -7.20 -0.75
C ARG A 134 10.12 -7.58 0.71
N ALA A 135 10.42 -6.60 1.57
CA ALA A 135 10.62 -6.85 3.00
C ALA A 135 9.33 -7.34 3.69
N GLN A 136 8.17 -6.81 3.29
CA GLN A 136 6.86 -7.26 3.79
C GLN A 136 6.61 -8.72 3.44
N ASP A 137 6.84 -9.10 2.17
CA ASP A 137 6.65 -10.47 1.69
C ASP A 137 7.57 -11.44 2.44
N LEU A 138 8.86 -11.11 2.57
CA LEU A 138 9.83 -11.92 3.32
C LEU A 138 9.45 -12.05 4.81
N SER A 139 8.97 -10.97 5.43
CA SER A 139 8.56 -10.98 6.84
C SER A 139 7.28 -11.78 7.10
N SER A 140 6.51 -12.11 6.07
CA SER A 140 5.30 -12.95 6.18
C SER A 140 5.61 -14.45 6.30
N THR A 141 6.84 -14.86 6.00
CA THR A 141 7.31 -16.24 6.14
C THR A 141 7.18 -16.63 7.62
N PRO A 142 6.49 -17.74 7.96
CA PRO A 142 6.33 -18.16 9.34
C PRO A 142 7.70 -18.45 9.95
N LEU A 143 7.91 -17.91 11.15
CA LEU A 143 9.09 -18.21 11.93
C LEU A 143 8.70 -19.24 12.99
N PRO A 144 9.35 -20.42 13.04
CA PRO A 144 9.06 -21.41 14.06
C PRO A 144 9.35 -20.84 15.45
N THR A 145 8.48 -21.20 16.38
CA THR A 145 8.33 -20.56 17.69
C THR A 145 9.54 -20.86 18.58
N ALA A 146 10.47 -19.91 18.73
CA ALA A 146 11.37 -19.91 19.88
C ALA A 146 10.56 -19.43 21.10
N GLN A 147 10.02 -20.38 21.87
CA GLN A 147 9.11 -20.12 22.99
C GLN A 147 9.80 -19.48 24.21
N SER A 148 11.13 -19.55 24.29
CA SER A 148 11.88 -19.07 25.44
C SER A 148 12.55 -17.73 25.10
N GLN A 149 12.19 -16.66 25.81
CA GLN A 149 13.04 -15.49 25.83
C GLN A 149 14.39 -15.90 26.46
N PRO A 150 15.51 -15.69 25.78
CA PRO A 150 16.81 -15.87 26.40
C PRO A 150 16.95 -14.82 27.51
N ASP A 151 17.64 -15.15 28.60
CA ASP A 151 17.88 -14.21 29.70
C ASP A 151 18.40 -12.87 29.13
N ALA A 152 17.90 -11.74 29.65
CA ALA A 152 18.24 -10.41 29.13
C ALA A 152 19.76 -10.11 29.14
N ALA A 153 20.54 -10.86 29.92
CA ALA A 153 21.99 -10.76 30.02
C ALA A 153 22.74 -11.72 29.07
N SER A 154 22.06 -12.65 28.42
CA SER A 154 22.68 -13.61 27.52
C SER A 154 22.93 -12.98 26.13
N PRO A 155 24.08 -13.28 25.51
CA PRO A 155 24.40 -12.74 24.19
C PRO A 155 23.37 -13.23 23.16
N PRO A 156 22.97 -12.39 22.19
CA PRO A 156 22.02 -12.79 21.17
C PRO A 156 22.62 -13.97 20.39
N THR A 157 21.78 -14.96 20.08
CA THR A 157 22.16 -16.17 19.35
C THR A 157 21.53 -16.17 17.96
N LEU A 158 21.57 -17.29 17.23
CA LEU A 158 20.81 -17.45 15.99
C LEU A 158 19.28 -17.40 16.21
N ASN A 159 18.82 -17.56 17.44
CA ASN A 159 17.40 -17.56 17.76
C ASN A 159 16.81 -16.16 17.62
N VAL A 160 15.79 -16.05 16.79
CA VAL A 160 15.04 -14.82 16.54
C VAL A 160 13.71 -14.93 17.26
N LEU A 161 13.39 -13.93 18.08
CA LEU A 161 12.14 -13.90 18.82
C LEU A 161 10.98 -13.55 17.89
N GLN A 162 9.82 -14.16 18.14
CA GLN A 162 8.58 -13.82 17.45
C GLN A 162 8.20 -12.33 17.63
N ALA A 163 8.48 -11.77 18.82
CA ALA A 163 8.30 -10.34 19.09
C ALA A 163 9.13 -9.45 18.14
N SER A 164 10.40 -9.81 17.88
CA SER A 164 11.27 -9.08 16.96
C SER A 164 10.77 -9.16 15.51
N SER A 165 10.24 -10.32 15.09
CA SER A 165 9.59 -10.47 13.78
C SER A 165 8.30 -9.62 13.67
N ALA A 166 7.45 -9.63 14.68
CA ALA A 166 6.25 -8.80 14.72
C ALA A 166 6.57 -7.30 14.72
N ASN A 167 7.62 -6.89 15.43
CA ASN A 167 8.11 -5.50 15.41
C ASN A 167 8.61 -5.10 14.02
N LEU A 168 9.33 -5.99 13.34
CA LEU A 168 9.76 -5.79 11.95
C LEU A 168 8.57 -5.60 11.01
N GLN A 169 7.56 -6.47 11.08
CA GLN A 169 6.35 -6.36 10.27
C GLN A 169 5.63 -5.02 10.50
N LYS A 170 5.44 -4.62 11.77
CA LYS A 170 4.83 -3.32 12.13
C LYS A 170 5.61 -2.15 11.55
N GLN A 171 6.93 -2.15 11.69
CA GLN A 171 7.77 -1.07 11.16
C GLN A 171 7.75 -1.01 9.64
N VAL A 172 7.85 -2.16 8.96
CA VAL A 172 7.79 -2.23 7.50
C VAL A 172 6.44 -1.71 7.01
N ALA A 173 5.33 -2.12 7.62
CA ALA A 173 4.00 -1.63 7.26
C ALA A 173 3.87 -0.10 7.41
N ALA A 174 4.36 0.46 8.52
CA ALA A 174 4.35 1.91 8.75
C ALA A 174 5.20 2.66 7.71
N LEU A 175 6.38 2.14 7.36
CA LEU A 175 7.25 2.73 6.35
C LEU A 175 6.68 2.61 4.94
N ILE A 176 5.97 1.53 4.61
CA ILE A 176 5.26 1.37 3.34
C ILE A 176 4.21 2.47 3.21
N ALA A 177 3.36 2.67 4.21
CA ALA A 177 2.32 3.70 4.17
C ALA A 177 2.94 5.10 3.95
N ARG A 178 4.02 5.42 4.69
CA ARG A 178 4.73 6.69 4.55
C ARG A 178 5.37 6.86 3.17
N THR A 179 6.12 5.87 2.69
CA THR A 179 6.83 5.97 1.40
C THR A 179 5.87 5.98 0.22
N HIS A 180 4.77 5.23 0.30
CA HIS A 180 3.70 5.27 -0.69
C HIS A 180 3.08 6.66 -0.81
N ALA A 181 2.74 7.31 0.32
CA ALA A 181 2.23 8.67 0.31
C ALA A 181 3.23 9.67 -0.32
N ILE A 182 4.52 9.54 -0.02
CA ILE A 182 5.58 10.38 -0.62
C ILE A 182 5.69 10.16 -2.14
N VAL A 183 5.59 8.92 -2.60
CA VAL A 183 5.63 8.59 -4.03
C VAL A 183 4.42 9.19 -4.74
N GLU A 184 3.22 9.04 -4.19
CA GLU A 184 2.01 9.63 -4.76
C GLU A 184 2.06 11.17 -4.76
N MET A 185 2.51 11.80 -3.67
CA MET A 185 2.70 13.26 -3.64
C MET A 185 3.66 13.74 -4.73
N ARG A 186 4.80 13.06 -4.93
CA ARG A 186 5.73 13.41 -6.00
C ARG A 186 5.17 13.18 -7.40
N LYS A 187 4.36 12.14 -7.57
CA LYS A 187 3.66 11.87 -8.82
C LYS A 187 2.66 12.99 -9.11
N LEU A 188 1.89 13.43 -8.13
CA LEU A 188 0.99 14.57 -8.23
C LEU A 188 1.75 15.86 -8.58
N GLU A 189 2.87 16.15 -7.92
CA GLU A 189 3.72 17.30 -8.24
C GLU A 189 4.26 17.23 -9.68
N SER A 190 4.71 16.06 -10.13
CA SER A 190 5.20 15.88 -11.50
C SER A 190 4.10 16.08 -12.53
N ASN A 191 2.91 15.52 -12.28
CA ASN A 191 1.74 15.70 -13.14
C ASN A 191 1.32 17.17 -13.18
N ALA A 192 1.31 17.85 -12.03
CA ALA A 192 1.00 19.27 -11.93
C ALA A 192 1.97 20.14 -12.75
N ARG A 193 3.28 19.84 -12.70
CA ARG A 193 4.27 20.53 -13.55
C ARG A 193 3.99 20.32 -15.03
N THR A 194 3.74 19.09 -15.45
CA THR A 194 3.44 18.80 -16.87
C THR A 194 2.12 19.43 -17.35
N ALA A 195 1.11 19.51 -16.47
CA ALA A 195 -0.15 20.16 -16.77
C ALA A 195 0.03 21.68 -16.94
N ALA A 196 0.85 22.30 -16.08
CA ALA A 196 1.17 23.71 -16.14
C ALA A 196 1.98 24.07 -17.41
N GLU A 197 2.99 23.26 -17.76
CA GLU A 197 3.78 23.42 -18.99
C GLU A 197 2.94 23.30 -20.26
N LYS A 198 1.93 22.43 -20.24
CA LYS A 198 1.00 22.23 -21.36
C LYS A 198 -0.17 23.21 -21.35
N HIS A 199 -0.21 24.15 -20.41
CA HIS A 199 -1.34 25.06 -20.20
C HIS A 199 -2.69 24.32 -20.21
N GLN A 200 -2.75 23.15 -19.58
CA GLN A 200 -3.96 22.36 -19.54
C GLN A 200 -5.05 23.11 -18.79
N THR A 201 -6.26 23.10 -19.36
CA THR A 201 -7.46 23.69 -18.77
C THR A 201 -8.52 22.62 -18.52
N SER A 202 -9.43 22.90 -17.59
CA SER A 202 -10.59 22.02 -17.38
C SER A 202 -11.53 22.06 -18.58
N ALA A 203 -11.96 20.88 -19.05
CA ALA A 203 -12.89 20.76 -20.18
C ALA A 203 -14.33 21.16 -19.82
N ALA A 204 -14.72 20.96 -18.55
CA ALA A 204 -16.06 21.31 -18.07
C ALA A 204 -16.12 22.80 -17.66
N PRO A 205 -17.26 23.47 -17.87
CA PRO A 205 -17.41 24.87 -17.54
C PRO A 205 -17.24 25.11 -16.04
N LEU A 206 -16.69 26.27 -15.67
CA LEU A 206 -16.32 26.58 -14.28
C LEU A 206 -17.47 26.40 -13.29
N VAL A 207 -18.71 26.76 -13.68
CA VAL A 207 -19.89 26.62 -12.82
C VAL A 207 -20.15 25.19 -12.35
N GLN A 208 -19.79 24.17 -13.14
CA GLN A 208 -19.99 22.77 -12.73
C GLN A 208 -18.95 22.30 -11.70
N ASN A 209 -17.78 22.96 -11.63
CA ASN A 209 -16.65 22.55 -10.82
C ASN A 209 -16.41 23.45 -9.59
N LEU A 210 -17.31 24.38 -9.28
CA LEU A 210 -17.17 25.32 -8.15
C LEU A 210 -17.01 24.63 -6.79
N ASN A 211 -17.61 23.46 -6.62
CA ASN A 211 -17.54 22.70 -5.36
C ASN A 211 -16.30 21.81 -5.25
N SER A 212 -15.45 21.77 -6.28
CA SER A 212 -14.27 20.92 -6.35
C SER A 212 -13.00 21.75 -6.37
N TYR A 213 -11.97 21.31 -5.65
CA TYR A 213 -10.66 21.96 -5.73
C TYR A 213 -10.03 21.67 -7.11
N PRO A 214 -9.44 22.68 -7.78
CA PRO A 214 -8.82 22.47 -9.09
C PRO A 214 -7.69 21.47 -8.99
N THR A 215 -7.58 20.59 -9.99
CA THR A 215 -6.45 19.66 -10.06
C THR A 215 -5.15 20.48 -10.11
N PRO A 216 -4.17 20.22 -9.22
CA PRO A 216 -2.95 21.01 -9.17
C PRO A 216 -2.25 21.04 -10.53
N GLY A 217 -1.85 22.22 -10.98
CA GLY A 217 -1.21 22.46 -12.28
C GLY A 217 -2.17 22.72 -13.45
N VAL A 218 -3.46 22.44 -13.31
CA VAL A 218 -4.48 22.79 -14.32
C VAL A 218 -4.89 24.24 -14.13
N GLN A 219 -4.84 25.03 -15.21
CA GLN A 219 -5.27 26.42 -15.21
C GLN A 219 -6.80 26.51 -15.24
N VAL A 220 -7.35 27.49 -14.53
CA VAL A 220 -8.78 27.79 -14.57
C VAL A 220 -9.10 28.49 -15.89
N ASP A 221 -9.95 27.89 -16.71
CA ASP A 221 -10.39 28.50 -17.97
C ASP A 221 -11.43 29.59 -17.70
N LEU A 222 -10.99 30.85 -17.80
CA LEU A 222 -11.87 32.02 -17.63
C LEU A 222 -12.74 32.30 -18.86
N LYS A 223 -12.51 31.60 -19.99
CA LYS A 223 -13.34 31.76 -21.19
C LYS A 223 -14.58 30.87 -21.15
N ASN A 224 -14.47 29.69 -20.54
CA ASN A 224 -15.55 28.71 -20.42
C ASN A 224 -16.20 28.75 -19.03
N LEU A 225 -16.79 29.88 -18.66
CA LEU A 225 -17.42 30.06 -17.34
C LEU A 225 -18.74 29.27 -17.22
N VAL A 226 -19.59 29.42 -18.24
CA VAL A 226 -20.94 28.87 -18.31
C VAL A 226 -21.17 28.32 -19.71
N GLN A 227 -21.90 27.21 -19.83
CA GLN A 227 -22.32 26.69 -21.13
C GLN A 227 -23.41 27.58 -21.72
N TYR A 228 -23.07 28.34 -22.77
CA TYR A 228 -24.00 29.17 -23.53
C TYR A 228 -23.93 28.84 -25.03
N PRO A 229 -25.07 28.62 -25.73
CA PRO A 229 -26.44 28.60 -25.22
C PRO A 229 -26.70 27.41 -24.26
N PRO A 230 -27.66 27.55 -23.33
CA PRO A 230 -27.95 26.50 -22.35
C PRO A 230 -28.44 25.24 -23.07
N LYS A 231 -27.79 24.11 -22.79
CA LYS A 231 -28.24 22.80 -23.27
C LYS A 231 -29.23 22.22 -22.27
N ILE A 232 -30.34 21.67 -22.78
CA ILE A 232 -31.33 20.98 -21.95
C ILE A 232 -30.66 19.76 -21.32
N GLN A 233 -30.63 19.70 -19.99
CA GLN A 233 -30.11 18.57 -19.21
C GLN A 233 -31.22 18.00 -18.33
N PRO A 234 -31.33 16.67 -18.20
CA PRO A 234 -32.30 16.07 -17.30
C PRO A 234 -31.93 16.43 -15.84
N VAL A 235 -32.85 17.10 -15.15
CA VAL A 235 -32.71 17.38 -13.71
C VAL A 235 -33.34 16.21 -12.95
N PRO A 236 -32.61 15.52 -12.06
CA PRO A 236 -33.19 14.48 -11.24
C PRO A 236 -34.27 15.10 -10.34
N VAL A 237 -35.53 14.81 -10.65
CA VAL A 237 -36.67 15.18 -9.81
C VAL A 237 -36.77 14.18 -8.66
N LYS A 238 -37.43 14.58 -7.57
CA LYS A 238 -37.73 13.69 -6.44
C LYS A 238 -38.26 12.35 -6.97
N PRO A 239 -37.66 11.20 -6.60
CA PRO A 239 -38.12 9.92 -7.08
C PRO A 239 -39.56 9.68 -6.67
N LEU A 240 -40.33 9.06 -7.56
CA LEU A 240 -41.74 8.77 -7.35
C LEU A 240 -41.85 7.66 -6.29
N PHE A 241 -42.23 8.05 -5.07
CA PHE A 241 -42.52 7.12 -3.98
C PHE A 241 -44.03 6.86 -3.97
N LEU A 242 -44.42 5.63 -4.28
CA LEU A 242 -45.80 5.17 -4.14
C LEU A 242 -45.94 4.51 -2.77
N ASP A 243 -46.87 4.99 -1.96
CA ASP A 243 -47.24 4.32 -0.72
C ASP A 243 -48.12 3.10 -1.04
N VAL A 244 -47.47 1.96 -1.23
CA VAL A 244 -48.14 0.69 -1.54
C VAL A 244 -48.87 0.10 -0.33
N ALA A 245 -48.54 0.53 0.89
CA ALA A 245 -49.17 0.02 2.10
C ALA A 245 -50.63 0.47 2.23
N TRP A 246 -50.97 1.62 1.63
CA TRP A 246 -52.35 2.10 1.53
C TRP A 246 -53.30 1.10 0.86
N ASN A 247 -52.80 0.32 -0.11
CA ASN A 247 -53.60 -0.68 -0.83
C ASN A 247 -53.99 -1.88 0.05
N TYR A 248 -53.41 -2.02 1.24
CA TYR A 248 -53.64 -3.15 2.14
C TYR A 248 -54.34 -2.73 3.45
N ILE A 249 -54.87 -1.50 3.52
CA ILE A 249 -55.68 -1.05 4.66
C ILE A 249 -57.12 -1.56 4.47
N ASP A 250 -57.38 -2.75 5.03
CA ASP A 250 -58.73 -3.31 5.12
C ASP A 250 -59.36 -3.02 6.49
N TYR A 251 -60.59 -2.52 6.49
CA TYR A 251 -61.37 -2.32 7.71
C TYR A 251 -62.22 -3.57 7.99
N PRO A 252 -62.14 -4.17 9.20
CA PRO A 252 -62.97 -5.31 9.55
C PRO A 252 -64.45 -4.90 9.55
N GLY A 253 -65.23 -5.46 8.62
CA GLY A 253 -66.67 -5.17 8.45
C GLY A 253 -67.06 -4.58 7.09
N ARG A 254 -66.10 -4.22 6.21
CA ARG A 254 -66.39 -3.92 4.80
C ARG A 254 -66.27 -5.20 3.97
N THR A 255 -67.39 -5.85 3.70
CA THR A 255 -67.47 -6.74 2.54
C THR A 255 -67.32 -5.87 1.30
N ALA A 256 -66.15 -5.91 0.67
CA ALA A 256 -65.94 -5.30 -0.63
C ALA A 256 -66.87 -6.00 -1.63
N GLU A 257 -68.03 -5.40 -1.91
CA GLU A 257 -68.71 -5.66 -3.17
C GLU A 257 -67.77 -5.18 -4.26
N ILE A 258 -67.05 -6.12 -4.87
CA ILE A 258 -66.29 -5.87 -6.10
C ILE A 258 -67.33 -5.43 -7.12
N PRO A 259 -67.40 -4.15 -7.55
CA PRO A 259 -68.13 -3.85 -8.76
C PRO A 259 -67.31 -4.51 -9.85
N ALA A 260 -67.88 -5.54 -10.49
CA ALA A 260 -67.30 -6.16 -11.66
C ALA A 260 -66.97 -5.05 -12.68
N ALA A 261 -65.70 -4.66 -12.73
CA ALA A 261 -65.21 -3.71 -13.69
C ALA A 261 -65.40 -4.36 -15.06
N LYS A 262 -66.37 -3.83 -15.81
CA LYS A 262 -66.56 -4.09 -17.23
C LYS A 262 -65.19 -4.11 -17.90
N ALA A 263 -64.89 -5.23 -18.56
CA ALA A 263 -63.77 -5.35 -19.47
C ALA A 263 -63.84 -4.20 -20.48
N ALA A 264 -62.99 -3.19 -20.29
CA ALA A 264 -62.74 -2.19 -21.30
C ALA A 264 -61.85 -2.84 -22.36
N ALA A 265 -62.42 -2.97 -23.56
CA ALA A 265 -61.74 -3.42 -24.77
C ALA A 265 -60.50 -2.56 -25.09
N PRO A 266 -59.51 -3.09 -25.81
CA PRO A 266 -58.26 -2.38 -26.09
C PRO A 266 -58.46 -1.33 -27.19
N GLY A 267 -57.90 -0.14 -26.96
CA GLY A 267 -57.43 0.76 -28.02
C GLY A 267 -58.46 1.73 -28.59
N GLN A 268 -58.56 2.92 -28.00
CA GLN A 268 -58.80 4.15 -28.74
C GLN A 268 -57.91 5.24 -28.15
N ASP A 269 -56.80 5.51 -28.85
CA ASP A 269 -55.96 6.68 -28.63
C ASP A 269 -56.76 7.93 -29.01
N THR A 270 -57.30 8.63 -28.01
CA THR A 270 -57.72 10.02 -28.17
C THR A 270 -56.48 10.88 -28.38
N GLN A 271 -56.23 11.22 -29.65
CA GLN A 271 -55.29 12.24 -30.06
C GLN A 271 -55.77 13.61 -29.55
N MET A 272 -54.99 14.25 -28.69
CA MET A 272 -55.12 15.69 -28.45
C MET A 272 -54.38 16.42 -29.58
N ALA A 273 -55.16 17.00 -30.49
CA ALA A 273 -54.68 17.85 -31.56
C ALA A 273 -54.21 19.20 -31.00
N ASN A 274 -52.89 19.45 -31.06
CA ASN A 274 -52.38 20.82 -31.21
C ASN A 274 -52.18 21.03 -32.70
N GLY A 275 -52.96 21.96 -33.27
CA GLY A 275 -52.89 22.29 -34.68
C GLY A 275 -51.59 22.99 -35.05
N VAL A 276 -50.89 22.44 -36.03
CA VAL A 276 -50.26 23.16 -37.15
C VAL A 276 -50.16 22.13 -38.30
N GLU A 277 -50.66 22.52 -39.46
CA GLU A 277 -50.63 21.74 -40.70
C GLU A 277 -49.20 21.64 -41.25
N GLU A 278 -48.73 20.45 -41.63
CA GLU A 278 -47.65 20.28 -42.60
C GLU A 278 -47.84 19.01 -43.45
N LYS A 279 -47.59 19.16 -44.75
CA LYS A 279 -47.87 18.23 -45.86
C LYS A 279 -46.98 16.98 -45.86
N PRO A 280 -47.37 15.87 -46.55
CA PRO A 280 -46.77 14.56 -46.35
C PRO A 280 -45.47 14.38 -47.16
N ALA A 281 -44.49 13.71 -46.58
CA ALA A 281 -43.31 13.21 -47.28
C ALA A 281 -43.02 11.74 -46.92
N VAL A 282 -43.33 10.88 -47.91
CA VAL A 282 -42.63 9.66 -48.35
C VAL A 282 -42.21 8.61 -47.30
N GLU A 283 -42.86 7.45 -47.40
CA GLU A 283 -42.54 6.18 -46.77
C GLU A 283 -41.14 5.65 -47.18
N GLN A 284 -40.37 5.15 -46.20
CA GLN A 284 -39.35 4.12 -46.41
C GLN A 284 -39.38 3.08 -45.28
N PRO A 285 -39.23 1.78 -45.59
CA PRO A 285 -39.46 0.70 -44.63
C PRO A 285 -38.27 0.50 -43.67
N LYS A 286 -38.57 0.43 -42.37
CA LYS A 286 -37.64 0.06 -41.29
C LYS A 286 -37.26 -1.42 -41.37
N LYS A 287 -35.97 -1.72 -41.59
CA LYS A 287 -35.40 -3.06 -41.37
C LYS A 287 -35.17 -3.32 -39.88
N ARG A 288 -35.57 -4.51 -39.44
CA ARG A 288 -35.52 -5.03 -38.08
C ARG A 288 -34.09 -5.40 -37.63
N GLY A 289 -33.78 -5.03 -36.39
CA GLY A 289 -33.17 -5.88 -35.35
C GLY A 289 -31.76 -6.46 -35.53
N TRP A 290 -30.81 -6.03 -34.69
CA TRP A 290 -29.69 -6.86 -34.23
C TRP A 290 -29.22 -6.38 -32.84
N PHE A 291 -29.87 -6.85 -31.78
CA PHE A 291 -29.33 -6.82 -30.41
C PHE A 291 -29.13 -8.25 -29.95
N GLY A 292 -27.86 -8.67 -29.87
CA GLY A 292 -27.43 -9.91 -29.23
C GLY A 292 -26.41 -9.58 -28.16
N PHE A 293 -26.83 -9.60 -26.89
CA PHE A 293 -25.94 -9.59 -25.73
C PHE A 293 -25.44 -11.01 -25.49
N GLY A 294 -24.13 -11.21 -25.68
CA GLY A 294 -23.42 -12.43 -25.34
C GLY A 294 -23.07 -12.48 -23.85
N ARG A 295 -23.17 -13.68 -23.30
CA ARG A 295 -22.69 -14.08 -21.97
C ARG A 295 -21.17 -14.13 -21.92
#